data_AF-A0A537Y6Y0-F1
#
_entry.id   AF-A0A537Y6Y0-F1
#
_cell.length_a   1.000
_cell.length_b   1.000
_cell.length_c   1.000
_cell.angle_alpha   90.00
_cell.angle_beta   90.00
_cell.angle_gamma   90.00
#
_symmetry.space_group_name_H-M   'P 1'
#
loop_
_entity.id
_entity.type
_entity.pdbx_description
1 polymer ?
#
loop_
_entity_poly.entity_id
_entity_poly.type
_entity_poly.pdbx_seq_one_letter_code
_entity_poly.pdbx_strand_id
1 'polypeptide(L)'
;MASSERPTTRGVPSPQLVPLEQNQATGSARQPAIGDITIRIPAQNFVNATNAMRALGVVRGDTTTTEDVSQEYVDLQSRLRNLRAEQNVLLALFGRAKTIKDTLAVQGQLSNVEGQIEQITGRVKFLDARTLFSTVTVHLQEPGVTVIATVHEGPSLGGAWDTAKTGLVRLAGAALITALWALPFAVLGLIGLVVWRRARGPAPQL
;
A
#
# COMPACT_ATOMS: atom_id res chain seq x y z
N MET A 1 -23.03 67.90 13.45
CA MET A 1 -23.68 67.47 12.20
C MET A 1 -23.46 65.97 12.07
N ALA A 2 -24.49 65.19 12.40
CA ALA A 2 -24.44 63.74 12.46
C ALA A 2 -25.35 63.18 11.35
N SER A 3 -24.76 62.49 10.36
CA SER A 3 -25.50 61.75 9.35
C SER A 3 -25.70 60.33 9.84
N SER A 4 -26.94 59.96 10.16
CA SER A 4 -27.35 58.59 10.41
C SER A 4 -27.87 57.98 9.09
N GLU A 5 -27.12 57.09 8.48
CA GLU A 5 -27.63 56.25 7.40
C GLU A 5 -28.05 54.91 7.99
N ARG A 6 -29.35 54.60 7.94
CA ARG A 6 -29.90 53.28 8.27
C ARG A 6 -29.67 52.34 7.08
N PRO A 7 -29.11 51.13 7.26
CA PRO A 7 -29.05 50.16 6.17
C PRO A 7 -30.44 49.56 5.93
N THR A 8 -30.78 49.48 4.65
CA THR A 8 -32.00 48.92 4.08
C THR A 8 -32.05 47.40 4.26
N THR A 9 -33.16 46.87 4.79
CA THR A 9 -33.41 45.44 4.89
C THR A 9 -33.70 44.86 3.50
N ARG A 10 -32.73 44.16 2.92
CA ARG A 10 -32.91 43.38 1.68
C ARG A 10 -33.64 42.08 2.03
N GLY A 11 -34.82 41.87 1.46
CA GLY A 11 -35.64 40.67 1.67
C GLY A 11 -34.90 39.40 1.30
N VAL A 12 -34.99 38.38 2.17
CA VAL A 12 -34.44 37.04 1.94
C VAL A 12 -35.40 36.30 0.99
N PRO A 13 -34.95 35.78 -0.16
CA PRO A 13 -35.81 34.96 -1.02
C PRO A 13 -36.11 33.61 -0.34
N SER A 14 -37.38 33.19 -0.39
CA SER A 14 -37.85 31.90 0.11
C SER A 14 -37.07 30.73 -0.56
N PRO A 15 -36.67 29.69 0.19
CA PRO A 15 -36.01 28.53 -0.40
C PRO A 15 -36.98 27.81 -1.35
N GLN A 16 -36.63 27.73 -2.63
CA GLN A 16 -37.30 26.82 -3.56
C GLN A 16 -36.90 25.39 -3.20
N LEU A 17 -37.89 24.55 -2.91
CA LEU A 17 -37.66 23.11 -2.73
C LEU A 17 -37.25 22.53 -4.08
N VAL A 18 -35.97 22.18 -4.21
CA VAL A 18 -35.45 21.44 -5.35
C VAL A 18 -36.11 20.05 -5.32
N PRO A 19 -36.78 19.60 -6.39
CA PRO A 19 -37.34 18.24 -6.44
C PRO A 19 -36.22 17.22 -6.21
N LEU A 20 -36.46 16.29 -5.28
CA LEU A 20 -35.55 15.17 -5.02
C LEU A 20 -35.59 14.24 -6.23
N GLU A 21 -34.71 14.50 -7.20
CA GLU A 21 -34.40 13.54 -8.26
C GLU A 21 -33.89 12.27 -7.57
N GLN A 22 -34.63 11.17 -7.75
CA GLN A 22 -34.29 9.85 -7.22
C GLN A 22 -33.00 9.37 -7.88
N ASN A 23 -31.85 9.84 -7.39
CA ASN A 23 -30.57 9.31 -7.77
C ASN A 23 -30.36 8.02 -6.98
N GLN A 24 -30.37 6.90 -7.69
CA GLN A 24 -30.11 5.58 -7.15
C GLN A 24 -28.79 5.65 -6.37
N ALA A 25 -28.87 5.52 -5.05
CA ALA A 25 -27.71 5.47 -4.18
C ALA A 25 -26.96 4.17 -4.46
N THR A 26 -26.09 4.19 -5.48
CA THR A 26 -24.94 3.29 -5.53
C THR A 26 -24.12 3.63 -4.30
N GLY A 27 -24.24 2.81 -3.25
CA GLY A 27 -23.47 2.94 -2.02
C GLY A 27 -21.99 2.77 -2.30
N SER A 28 -21.34 3.81 -2.80
CA SER A 28 -19.89 3.91 -2.86
C SER A 28 -19.42 4.09 -1.42
N ALA A 29 -19.13 2.97 -0.74
CA ALA A 29 -18.40 3.00 0.51
C ALA A 29 -17.18 3.91 0.32
N ARG A 30 -17.12 5.01 1.07
CA ARG A 30 -15.97 5.92 1.03
C ARG A 30 -14.75 5.13 1.47
N GLN A 31 -13.85 4.82 0.54
CA GLN A 31 -12.61 4.13 0.83
C GLN A 31 -11.83 4.98 1.85
N PRO A 32 -11.35 4.43 2.97
CA PRO A 32 -10.58 5.20 3.95
C PRO A 32 -9.34 5.79 3.26
N ALA A 33 -9.11 7.08 3.45
CA ALA A 33 -7.93 7.75 2.91
C ALA A 33 -6.66 7.22 3.57
N ILE A 34 -5.62 7.00 2.77
CA ILE A 34 -4.29 6.60 3.21
C ILE A 34 -3.29 7.65 2.72
N GLY A 35 -2.27 7.96 3.52
CA GLY A 35 -1.20 8.87 3.13
C GLY A 35 0.11 8.57 3.85
N ASP A 36 1.22 8.76 3.14
CA ASP A 36 2.57 8.54 3.66
C ASP A 36 3.34 9.86 3.71
N ILE A 37 4.02 10.12 4.84
CA ILE A 37 4.81 11.32 5.03
C ILE A 37 6.19 10.93 5.55
N THR A 38 7.25 11.38 4.87
CA THR A 38 8.63 11.17 5.29
C THR A 38 9.24 12.50 5.75
N ILE A 39 9.72 12.54 7.00
CA ILE A 39 10.21 13.75 7.66
C ILE A 39 11.63 13.50 8.15
N ARG A 40 12.51 14.48 7.94
CA ARG A 40 13.89 14.46 8.44
C ARG A 40 13.98 15.38 9.66
N ILE A 41 14.41 14.83 10.80
CA ILE A 41 14.36 15.47 12.11
C ILE A 41 15.77 15.47 12.69
N PRO A 42 16.30 16.59 13.23
CA PRO A 42 17.56 16.57 13.95
C PRO A 42 17.55 15.51 15.06
N ALA A 43 18.62 14.72 15.19
CA ALA A 43 18.65 13.55 16.09
C ALA A 43 18.29 13.92 17.56
N GLN A 44 18.71 15.10 17.99
CA GLN A 44 18.43 15.67 19.33
C GLN A 44 16.93 15.85 19.60
N ASN A 45 16.15 16.09 18.54
CA ASN A 45 14.72 16.38 18.62
C ASN A 45 13.86 15.16 18.27
N PHE A 46 14.46 14.01 17.97
CA PHE A 46 13.75 12.81 17.53
C PHE A 46 12.67 12.39 18.55
N VAL A 47 13.02 12.27 19.83
CA VAL A 47 12.10 11.85 20.90
C VAL A 47 10.93 12.83 21.06
N ASN A 48 11.21 14.14 21.04
CA ASN A 48 10.17 15.16 21.17
C ASN A 48 9.21 15.15 19.98
N ALA A 49 9.75 15.03 18.76
CA ALA A 49 8.96 15.02 17.54
C ALA A 49 8.10 13.76 17.41
N THR A 50 8.64 12.58 17.73
CA THR A 50 7.86 11.33 17.72
C THR A 50 6.76 11.35 18.79
N ASN A 51 7.04 11.83 20.00
CA ASN A 51 6.02 12.01 21.03
C ASN A 51 4.90 12.97 20.60
N ALA A 52 5.25 14.10 19.96
CA ALA A 52 4.26 15.02 19.42
C ALA A 52 3.39 14.36 18.34
N MET A 53 3.98 13.56 17.45
CA MET A 53 3.24 12.82 16.42
C MET A 53 2.29 11.76 17.02
N ARG A 54 2.73 11.05 18.07
CA ARG A 54 1.89 10.08 18.79
C ARG A 54 0.70 10.73 19.48
N ALA A 55 0.81 12.00 19.90
CA ALA A 55 -0.29 12.73 20.51
C ALA A 55 -1.38 13.17 19.52
N LEU A 56 -1.08 13.20 18.21
CA LEU A 56 -2.03 13.65 17.18
C LEU A 56 -3.06 12.58 16.78
N GLY A 57 -2.86 11.31 17.14
CA GLY A 57 -3.75 10.22 16.73
C GLY A 57 -3.50 8.89 17.44
N VAL A 58 -4.24 7.86 17.05
CA VAL A 58 -4.09 6.51 17.61
C VAL A 58 -3.02 5.74 16.85
N VAL A 59 -1.89 5.48 17.51
CA VAL A 59 -0.78 4.70 16.94
C VAL A 59 -1.18 3.23 16.84
N ARG A 60 -1.18 2.67 15.62
CA ARG A 60 -1.47 1.24 15.38
C ARG A 60 -0.23 0.36 15.46
N GLY A 61 0.94 0.92 15.20
CA GLY A 61 2.25 0.27 15.31
C GLY A 61 3.37 1.28 15.20
N ASP A 62 4.50 0.98 15.83
CA ASP A 62 5.74 1.75 15.72
C ASP A 62 6.91 0.77 15.70
N THR A 63 7.78 0.93 14.72
CA THR A 63 9.06 0.25 14.64
C THR A 63 10.15 1.30 14.59
N THR A 64 11.05 1.26 15.58
CA THR A 64 12.21 2.16 15.65
C THR A 64 13.48 1.33 15.57
N THR A 65 14.36 1.68 14.63
CA THR A 65 15.70 1.06 14.48
C THR A 65 16.77 2.09 14.80
N THR A 66 17.74 1.73 15.63
CA THR A 66 18.90 2.57 15.95
C THR A 66 20.16 1.79 15.61
N GLU A 67 21.10 2.45 14.92
CA GLU A 67 22.39 1.88 14.53
C GLU A 67 23.50 2.71 15.20
N ASP A 68 24.34 2.07 16.03
CA ASP A 68 25.49 2.72 16.65
C ASP A 68 26.72 2.57 15.75
N VAL A 69 27.21 3.69 15.24
CA VAL A 69 28.38 3.78 14.36
C VAL A 69 29.61 4.40 15.05
N SER A 70 29.56 4.57 16.38
CA SER A 70 30.61 5.25 17.14
C SER A 70 31.96 4.54 17.03
N GLN A 71 31.97 3.20 17.10
CA GLN A 71 33.20 2.41 16.96
C GLN A 71 33.81 2.57 15.56
N GLU A 72 33.00 2.45 14.50
CA GLU A 72 33.47 2.64 13.12
C GLU A 72 34.05 4.05 12.93
N TYR A 73 33.39 5.07 13.48
CA TYR A 73 33.84 6.45 13.40
C TYR A 73 35.23 6.65 14.03
N VAL A 74 35.43 6.14 15.25
CA VAL A 74 36.73 6.26 15.96
C VAL A 74 37.84 5.51 15.22
N ASP A 75 37.54 4.34 14.66
CA ASP A 75 38.48 3.56 13.87
C ASP A 75 38.89 4.28 12.59
N LEU A 76 37.91 4.81 11.83
CA LEU A 76 38.16 5.58 10.61
C LEU A 76 38.98 6.83 10.89
N GLN A 77 38.68 7.57 11.96
CA GLN A 77 39.48 8.74 12.36
C GLN A 77 40.93 8.35 12.70
N SER A 78 41.12 7.21 13.35
CA SER A 78 42.47 6.71 13.68
C SER A 78 43.25 6.32 12.43
N ARG A 79 42.60 5.63 11.49
CA ARG A 79 43.19 5.32 10.18
C ARG A 79 43.52 6.58 9.38
N LEU A 80 42.63 7.57 9.37
CA LEU A 80 42.83 8.84 8.67
C LEU A 80 44.04 9.60 9.22
N ARG A 81 44.22 9.64 10.55
CA ARG A 81 45.40 10.25 11.17
C ARG A 81 46.69 9.54 10.74
N ASN A 82 46.69 8.21 10.72
CA ASN A 82 47.85 7.43 10.31
C ASN A 82 48.21 7.65 8.83
N LEU A 83 47.22 7.63 7.94
CA LEU A 83 47.44 7.89 6.51
C LEU A 83 47.95 9.31 6.26
N ARG A 84 47.47 10.31 6.99
CA ARG A 84 48.00 11.68 6.89
C ARG A 84 49.45 11.78 7.38
N ALA A 85 49.80 11.04 8.44
CA ALA A 85 51.18 10.97 8.90
C ALA A 85 52.07 10.31 7.83
N GLU A 86 51.60 9.23 7.21
CA GLU A 86 52.28 8.57 6.08
C GLU A 86 52.43 9.50 4.88
N GLN A 87 51.37 10.22 4.50
CA GLN A 87 51.40 11.24 3.44
C GLN A 87 52.50 12.28 3.70
N ASN A 88 52.62 12.79 4.93
CA ASN A 88 53.65 13.75 5.29
C ASN A 88 55.06 13.17 5.16
N VAL A 89 55.25 11.90 5.53
CA VAL A 89 56.54 11.20 5.33
C VAL A 89 56.85 11.07 3.84
N LEU A 90 55.87 10.66 3.02
CA LEU A 90 56.03 10.55 1.58
C LEU A 90 56.33 11.90 0.93
N LEU A 91 55.68 12.98 1.34
CA LEU A 91 55.96 14.34 0.87
C LEU A 91 57.40 14.78 1.24
N ALA A 92 57.87 14.44 2.44
CA ALA A 92 59.25 14.72 2.84
C ALA A 92 60.27 13.90 2.03
N LEU A 93 59.95 12.65 1.69
CA LEU A 93 60.77 11.82 0.80
C LEU A 93 60.76 12.35 -0.64
N PHE A 94 59.60 12.81 -1.12
CA PHE A 94 59.44 13.42 -2.43
C PHE A 94 60.34 14.64 -2.60
N GLY A 95 60.39 15.52 -1.59
CA GLY A 95 61.28 16.69 -1.57
C GLY A 95 62.78 16.34 -1.50
N ARG A 96 63.15 15.10 -1.15
CA ARG A 96 64.54 14.62 -1.08
C ARG A 96 64.95 13.74 -2.26
N ALA A 97 64.02 13.38 -3.14
CA ALA A 97 64.28 12.51 -4.28
C ALA A 97 65.24 13.18 -5.27
N LYS A 98 66.29 12.46 -5.70
CA LYS A 98 67.34 12.98 -6.59
C LYS A 98 67.27 12.42 -8.01
N THR A 99 66.57 11.33 -8.22
CA THR A 99 66.44 10.66 -9.52
C THR A 99 64.98 10.62 -9.96
N ILE A 100 64.74 10.63 -11.28
CA ILE A 100 63.39 10.54 -11.85
C ILE A 100 62.69 9.26 -11.38
N LYS A 101 63.43 8.15 -11.29
CA LYS A 101 62.91 6.86 -10.82
C LYS A 101 62.39 6.96 -9.39
N ASP A 102 63.13 7.61 -8.50
CA ASP A 102 62.72 7.79 -7.11
C ASP A 102 61.50 8.71 -7.00
N THR A 103 61.48 9.81 -7.76
CA THR A 103 60.35 10.74 -7.80
C THR A 103 59.06 10.05 -8.24
N LEU A 104 59.11 9.27 -9.33
CA LEU A 104 57.95 8.53 -9.84
C LEU A 104 57.48 7.45 -8.85
N ALA A 105 58.43 6.77 -8.19
CA ALA A 105 58.09 5.77 -7.18
C ALA A 105 57.36 6.39 -5.98
N VAL A 106 57.86 7.52 -5.45
CA VAL A 106 57.21 8.23 -4.34
C VAL A 106 55.87 8.82 -4.77
N GLN A 107 55.75 9.39 -5.98
CA GLN A 107 54.50 9.90 -6.51
C GLN A 107 53.42 8.81 -6.58
N GLY A 108 53.78 7.60 -7.05
CA GLY A 108 52.84 6.48 -7.09
C GLY A 108 52.32 6.11 -5.70
N GLN A 109 53.20 6.06 -4.69
CA GLN A 109 52.76 5.82 -3.31
C GLN A 109 51.90 6.95 -2.75
N LEU A 110 52.27 8.21 -3.02
CA LEU A 110 51.51 9.36 -2.60
C LEU A 110 50.08 9.33 -3.17
N SER A 111 49.93 9.03 -4.46
CA SER A 111 48.62 8.89 -5.10
C SER A 111 47.77 7.79 -4.46
N ASN A 112 48.37 6.67 -4.07
CA ASN A 112 47.66 5.58 -3.38
C ASN A 112 47.20 6.00 -1.98
N VAL A 113 48.04 6.69 -1.22
CA VAL A 113 47.70 7.19 0.12
C VAL A 113 46.62 8.26 0.05
N GLU A 114 46.70 9.18 -0.91
CA GLU A 114 45.68 10.20 -1.14
C GLU A 114 44.32 9.59 -1.48
N GLY A 115 44.27 8.61 -2.39
CA GLY A 115 43.03 7.90 -2.69
C GLY A 115 42.40 7.23 -1.46
N GLN A 116 43.22 6.63 -0.59
CA GLN A 116 42.72 6.06 0.68
C GLN A 116 42.22 7.14 1.66
N ILE A 117 42.92 8.26 1.76
CA ILE A 117 42.51 9.41 2.58
C ILE A 117 41.15 9.93 2.10
N GLU A 118 40.97 10.10 0.80
CA GLU A 118 39.71 10.57 0.22
C GLU A 118 38.56 9.61 0.50
N GLN A 119 38.78 8.31 0.30
CA GLN A 119 37.78 7.29 0.58
C GLN A 119 37.35 7.29 2.06
N ILE A 120 38.31 7.31 3.00
CA ILE A 120 38.02 7.35 4.44
C ILE A 120 37.35 8.67 4.82
N THR A 121 37.81 9.80 4.28
CA THR A 121 37.22 11.12 4.53
C THR A 121 35.76 11.16 4.06
N GLY A 122 35.47 10.58 2.89
CA GLY A 122 34.11 10.43 2.36
C GLY A 122 33.23 9.61 3.31
N ARG A 123 33.74 8.48 3.81
CA ARG A 123 33.01 7.64 4.77
C ARG A 123 32.73 8.36 6.09
N VAL A 124 33.70 9.08 6.65
CA VAL A 124 33.51 9.89 7.88
C VAL A 124 32.43 10.95 7.68
N LYS A 125 32.48 11.71 6.58
CA LYS A 125 31.44 12.70 6.25
C LYS A 125 30.04 12.11 6.12
N PHE A 126 29.95 10.90 5.56
CA PHE A 126 28.69 10.19 5.44
C PHE A 126 28.12 9.79 6.81
N LEU A 127 28.98 9.30 7.73
CA LEU A 127 28.57 8.98 9.09
C LEU A 127 28.13 10.23 9.87
N ASP A 128 28.86 11.34 9.75
CA ASP A 128 28.47 12.63 10.36
C ASP A 128 27.09 13.08 9.88
N ALA A 129 26.79 12.96 8.58
CA ALA A 129 25.49 13.33 8.03
C ALA A 129 24.34 12.42 8.53
N ARG A 130 24.63 11.18 8.93
CA ARG A 130 23.66 10.22 9.47
C ARG A 130 23.45 10.35 10.97
N THR A 131 24.46 10.71 11.74
CA THR A 131 24.32 10.90 13.20
C THR A 131 23.59 12.21 13.54
N LEU A 132 23.63 13.22 12.66
CA LEU A 132 22.97 14.51 12.89
C LEU A 132 21.44 14.47 12.70
N PHE A 133 20.91 13.54 11.89
CA PHE A 133 19.50 13.52 11.51
C PHE A 133 18.90 12.12 11.58
N SER A 134 17.69 12.03 12.11
CA SER A 134 16.83 10.85 12.04
C SER A 134 15.76 11.02 10.97
N THR A 135 15.40 9.93 10.30
CA THR A 135 14.32 9.89 9.31
C THR A 135 13.13 9.17 9.92
N VAL A 136 11.96 9.82 9.90
CA VAL A 136 10.70 9.23 10.34
C VAL A 136 9.75 9.13 9.17
N THR A 137 9.23 7.93 8.93
CA THR A 137 8.16 7.67 7.96
C THR A 137 6.88 7.40 8.73
N VAL A 138 5.84 8.18 8.44
CA VAL A 138 4.53 8.05 9.08
C VAL A 138 3.51 7.61 8.03
N HIS A 139 2.85 6.49 8.32
CA HIS A 139 1.72 5.98 7.54
C HIS A 139 0.42 6.38 8.23
N LEU A 140 -0.37 7.24 7.58
CA LEU A 140 -1.66 7.72 8.07
C LEU A 140 -2.78 6.95 7.38
N GLN A 141 -3.75 6.51 8.17
CA GLN A 141 -4.99 5.93 7.68
C GLN A 141 -6.16 6.59 8.39
N GLU A 142 -7.13 7.07 7.62
CA GLU A 142 -8.38 7.59 8.17
C GLU A 142 -9.08 6.47 8.96
N PRO A 143 -9.61 6.76 10.16
CA PRO A 143 -10.42 5.80 10.91
C PRO A 143 -11.66 5.43 10.10
N GLY A 144 -11.57 4.36 9.32
CA GLY A 144 -12.73 3.72 8.73
C GLY A 144 -13.50 3.09 9.88
N VAL A 145 -14.72 3.58 10.11
CA VAL A 145 -15.75 2.81 10.83
C VAL A 145 -15.59 1.38 10.35
N THR A 146 -15.33 0.49 11.30
CA THR A 146 -15.35 -0.94 11.06
C THR A 146 -16.66 -1.16 10.32
N VAL A 147 -16.60 -1.38 9.01
CA VAL A 147 -17.68 -2.10 8.35
C VAL A 147 -17.74 -3.32 9.22
N ILE A 148 -18.80 -3.43 10.02
CA ILE A 148 -19.07 -4.63 10.77
C ILE A 148 -18.94 -5.65 9.65
N ALA A 149 -17.83 -6.40 9.64
CA ALA A 149 -17.84 -7.65 8.94
C ALA A 149 -19.00 -8.29 9.66
N THR A 150 -20.17 -8.30 8.98
CA THR A 150 -21.21 -9.20 9.36
C THR A 150 -20.46 -10.50 9.35
N VAL A 151 -20.06 -10.92 10.55
CA VAL A 151 -19.74 -12.29 10.84
C VAL A 151 -20.91 -12.95 10.14
N HIS A 152 -20.63 -13.61 9.01
CA HIS A 152 -21.58 -14.52 8.46
C HIS A 152 -21.72 -15.55 9.57
N GLU A 153 -22.63 -15.26 10.50
CA GLU A 153 -23.22 -16.25 11.37
C GLU A 153 -23.63 -17.33 10.37
N GLY A 154 -22.97 -18.47 10.49
CA GLY A 154 -23.23 -19.62 9.64
C GLY A 154 -24.74 -19.86 9.55
N PRO A 155 -25.22 -20.50 8.48
CA PRO A 155 -26.61 -20.49 8.06
C PRO A 155 -27.55 -20.62 9.25
N SER A 156 -28.17 -19.50 9.63
CA SER A 156 -29.17 -19.51 10.68
C SER A 156 -30.35 -20.32 10.16
N LEU A 157 -30.94 -21.15 11.03
CA LEU A 157 -32.08 -22.00 10.68
C LEU A 157 -33.18 -21.18 9.99
N GLY A 158 -33.41 -19.93 10.40
CA GLY A 158 -34.37 -19.02 9.77
C GLY A 158 -34.03 -18.65 8.31
N GLY A 159 -32.76 -18.31 8.02
CA GLY A 159 -32.32 -17.99 6.66
C GLY A 159 -32.31 -19.19 5.70
N ALA A 160 -32.09 -20.39 6.22
CA ALA A 160 -32.17 -21.63 5.45
C ALA A 160 -33.59 -21.90 4.93
N TRP A 161 -34.63 -21.57 5.70
CA TRP A 161 -36.03 -21.74 5.29
C TRP A 161 -36.43 -20.80 4.14
N ASP A 162 -36.00 -19.55 4.15
CA ASP A 162 -36.32 -18.62 3.06
C ASP A 162 -35.52 -18.90 1.79
N THR A 163 -34.28 -19.38 1.94
CA THR A 163 -33.47 -19.87 0.82
C THR A 163 -34.08 -21.14 0.20
N ALA A 164 -34.65 -22.03 1.01
CA ALA A 164 -35.33 -23.24 0.54
C ALA A 164 -36.62 -22.91 -0.25
N LYS A 165 -37.44 -21.95 0.22
CA LYS A 165 -38.64 -21.52 -0.50
C LYS A 165 -38.31 -20.91 -1.86
N THR A 166 -37.31 -20.03 -1.92
CA THR A 166 -36.89 -19.39 -3.19
C THR A 166 -36.24 -20.40 -4.14
N GLY A 167 -35.51 -21.39 -3.62
CA GLY A 167 -34.99 -22.50 -4.41
C GLY A 167 -36.11 -23.37 -5.03
N LEU A 168 -37.14 -23.69 -4.25
CA LEU A 168 -38.25 -24.53 -4.71
C LEU A 168 -39.08 -23.85 -5.81
N VAL A 169 -39.36 -22.55 -5.67
CA VAL A 169 -40.10 -21.79 -6.69
C VAL A 169 -39.31 -21.72 -8.01
N ARG A 170 -37.98 -21.57 -7.95
CA ARG A 170 -37.12 -21.58 -9.14
C ARG A 170 -37.10 -22.94 -9.83
N LEU A 171 -37.05 -24.03 -9.07
CA LEU A 171 -37.11 -25.39 -9.62
C LEU A 171 -38.49 -25.69 -10.24
N ALA A 172 -39.57 -25.26 -9.59
CA ALA A 172 -40.93 -25.42 -10.13
C ALA A 172 -41.12 -24.65 -11.43
N GLY A 173 -40.64 -23.40 -11.51
CA GLY A 173 -40.65 -22.61 -12.73
C GLY A 173 -39.84 -23.26 -13.86
N ALA A 174 -38.64 -23.76 -13.55
CA ALA A 174 -37.81 -24.45 -14.53
C ALA A 174 -38.46 -25.75 -15.04
N ALA A 175 -39.10 -26.53 -14.16
CA ALA A 175 -39.79 -27.76 -14.52
C ALA A 175 -40.99 -27.54 -15.47
N LEU A 176 -41.73 -26.45 -15.29
CA LEU A 176 -42.84 -26.10 -16.19
C LEU A 176 -42.35 -25.76 -17.61
N ILE A 177 -41.24 -25.01 -17.70
CA ILE A 177 -40.66 -24.61 -18.99
C ILE A 177 -40.08 -25.84 -19.71
N THR A 178 -39.39 -26.73 -19.00
CA THR A 178 -38.84 -27.96 -19.59
C THR A 178 -39.93 -28.94 -20.01
N ALA A 179 -41.01 -29.08 -19.23
CA ALA A 179 -42.15 -29.91 -19.60
C ALA A 179 -42.82 -29.44 -20.90
N LEU A 180 -42.90 -28.12 -21.11
CA LEU A 180 -43.47 -27.55 -22.33
C LEU A 180 -42.63 -27.90 -23.58
N TRP A 181 -41.30 -27.92 -23.45
CA TRP A 181 -40.40 -28.33 -24.54
C TRP A 181 -40.33 -29.85 -24.77
N ALA A 182 -40.61 -30.66 -23.74
CA ALA A 182 -40.58 -32.13 -23.84
C ALA A 182 -41.82 -32.72 -24.54
N LEU A 183 -42.94 -32.00 -24.54
CA LEU A 183 -44.22 -32.39 -25.14
C LEU A 183 -44.13 -32.83 -26.62
N PRO A 184 -43.51 -32.07 -27.54
CA PRO A 184 -43.38 -32.49 -28.95
C PRO A 184 -42.56 -33.78 -29.13
N PHE A 185 -41.52 -33.99 -28.31
CA PHE A 185 -40.71 -35.22 -28.36
C PHE A 185 -41.48 -36.44 -27.83
N ALA A 186 -42.32 -36.27 -26.80
CA ALA A 186 -43.17 -37.33 -26.29
C ALA A 186 -44.21 -37.78 -27.33
N VAL A 187 -44.79 -36.84 -28.09
CA VAL A 187 -45.72 -37.15 -29.18
C VAL A 187 -45.02 -37.91 -30.31
N LEU A 188 -43.83 -37.46 -30.72
CA LEU A 188 -43.03 -38.15 -31.74
C LEU A 188 -42.64 -39.57 -31.31
N GLY A 189 -42.23 -39.75 -30.04
CA GLY A 189 -41.92 -41.06 -29.47
C GLY A 189 -43.12 -42.01 -29.46
N LEU A 190 -44.32 -41.49 -29.13
CA LEU A 190 -45.55 -42.29 -29.13
C LEU A 190 -45.94 -42.73 -30.55
N ILE A 191 -45.81 -41.85 -31.55
CA ILE A 191 -46.04 -42.18 -32.95
C ILE A 191 -45.07 -43.28 -33.42
N GLY A 192 -43.78 -43.14 -33.11
CA GLY A 192 -42.78 -44.16 -33.42
C GLY A 192 -43.09 -45.51 -32.77
N LEU A 193 -43.55 -45.51 -31.52
CA LEU A 193 -43.92 -46.73 -30.79
C LEU A 193 -45.17 -47.41 -31.39
N VAL A 194 -46.17 -46.63 -31.83
CA VAL A 194 -47.36 -47.15 -32.50
C VAL A 194 -47.02 -47.74 -33.87
N VAL A 195 -46.15 -47.10 -34.65
CA VAL A 195 -45.67 -47.62 -35.94
C VAL A 195 -44.88 -48.92 -35.73
N TRP A 196 -44.00 -48.97 -34.73
CA TRP A 196 -43.22 -50.16 -34.41
C TRP A 196 -44.10 -51.32 -33.94
N ARG A 197 -45.14 -51.04 -33.13
CA ARG A 197 -46.13 -52.04 -32.72
C ARG A 197 -46.98 -52.54 -33.88
N ARG A 198 -47.31 -51.69 -34.85
CA ARG A 198 -48.01 -52.12 -36.09
C ARG A 198 -47.09 -52.88 -37.05
N ALA A 199 -45.80 -52.57 -37.08
CA ALA A 199 -44.82 -53.26 -37.92
C ALA A 199 -44.45 -54.67 -37.38
N ARG A 200 -44.70 -54.94 -36.10
CA ARG A 200 -44.62 -56.29 -35.51
C ARG A 200 -45.98 -57.00 -35.59
N GLY A 201 -46.40 -57.35 -36.81
CA GLY A 201 -47.47 -58.33 -37.04
C GLY A 201 -47.06 -59.75 -36.58
N PRO A 202 -48.03 -60.63 -36.24
CA PRO A 202 -47.79 -61.85 -35.47
C PRO A 202 -46.89 -62.86 -36.21
N ALA A 203 -45.88 -63.36 -35.51
CA ALA A 203 -44.97 -64.39 -36.02
C ALA A 203 -45.73 -65.73 -36.25
N PRO A 204 -45.40 -66.47 -37.32
CA PRO A 204 -46.09 -67.70 -37.71
C PRO A 204 -45.88 -68.80 -36.66
N GLN A 205 -46.98 -69.45 -36.27
CA GLN A 205 -46.96 -70.60 -35.37
C GLN A 205 -46.67 -71.86 -36.20
N LEU A 206 -45.64 -72.62 -35.81
CA LEU A 206 -45.38 -73.99 -36.28
C LEU A 206 -46.38 -74.96 -35.65
#